data_AF-A0A919FNU2-F1
#
_entry.id   AF-A0A919FNU2-F1
#
_cell.length_a   1.000
_cell.length_b   1.000
_cell.length_c   1.000
_cell.angle_alpha   90.00
_cell.angle_beta   90.00
_cell.angle_gamma   90.00
#
_symmetry.space_group_name_H-M   'P 1'
#
loop_
_entity.id
_entity.type
_entity.pdbx_description
1 polymer ?
#
loop_
_entity_poly.entity_id
_entity_poly.type
_entity_poly.pdbx_seq_one_letter_code
_entity_poly.pdbx_strand_id
1 'polypeptide(L)' 'MPRERLVRRELTSARAAEPIPVWVWLVLREAGDYRAKAEALAWTNDQVSVRYIDPLGREGFVWVWANAVQCR' A
#
# COMPACT_ATOMS: atom_id res chain seq x y z
N MET A 1 28.02 -4.42 16.91
CA MET A 1 27.02 -3.87 15.97
C MET A 1 25.74 -3.58 16.75
N PRO A 2 25.43 -2.33 17.16
CA PRO A 2 24.19 -2.05 17.88
C PRO A 2 23.04 -1.96 16.87
N ARG A 3 21.95 -2.69 17.15
CA ARG A 3 20.73 -2.74 16.35
C ARG A 3 20.04 -1.37 16.36
N GLU A 4 19.67 -0.93 15.17
CA GLU A 4 19.17 0.39 14.85
C GLU A 4 17.94 0.76 15.68
N ARG A 5 17.99 1.97 16.23
CA ARG A 5 16.92 2.63 16.95
C ARG A 5 15.81 2.94 15.95
N LEU A 6 14.77 2.11 15.91
CA LEU A 6 13.52 2.39 15.18
C LEU A 6 12.90 3.67 15.76
N VAL A 7 13.19 4.80 15.13
CA VAL A 7 12.49 6.06 15.37
C VAL A 7 11.04 5.84 14.95
N ARG A 8 10.14 5.70 15.92
CA ARG A 8 8.69 5.84 15.69
C ARG A 8 8.46 7.30 15.28
N ARG A 9 8.61 7.57 13.99
CA ARG A 9 8.18 8.83 13.38
C ARG A 9 6.66 8.82 13.46
N GLU A 10 6.06 9.79 14.14
CA GLU A 10 4.62 10.00 14.05
C GLU A 10 4.30 10.29 12.59
N LEU A 11 3.67 9.33 11.91
CA LEU A 11 3.37 9.42 10.50
C LEU A 11 2.08 10.24 10.36
N THR A 12 2.21 11.55 10.14
CA THR A 12 1.09 12.35 9.64
C THR A 12 0.67 11.76 8.30
N SER A 13 -0.54 11.20 8.26
CA SER A 13 -1.12 10.66 7.04
C SER A 13 -1.94 11.73 6.34
N ALA A 14 -1.75 11.86 5.03
CA ALA A 14 -2.61 12.64 4.16
C ALA A 14 -3.65 11.72 3.52
N ARG A 15 -4.87 12.23 3.32
CA ARG A 15 -5.95 11.50 2.66
C ARG A 15 -6.18 12.06 1.27
N ALA A 16 -6.45 11.17 0.32
CA ALA A 16 -6.88 11.57 -1.02
C ALA A 16 -8.28 12.21 -0.93
N ALA A 17 -8.51 13.32 -1.64
CA ALA A 17 -9.84 13.89 -1.78
C ALA A 17 -10.77 12.93 -2.55
N GLU A 18 -10.21 12.24 -3.54
CA GLU A 18 -10.85 11.17 -4.30
C GLU A 18 -9.86 9.99 -4.42
N PRO A 19 -10.34 8.74 -4.51
CA PRO A 19 -9.47 7.58 -4.69
C PRO A 19 -8.63 7.70 -5.96
N ILE A 20 -7.31 7.49 -5.85
CA ILE A 20 -6.38 7.64 -6.98
C ILE A 20 -6.10 6.27 -7.60
N PRO A 21 -6.41 6.02 -8.88
CA PRO A 21 -6.09 4.74 -9.53
C PRO A 21 -4.58 4.49 -9.58
N VAL A 22 -4.15 3.34 -9.06
CA VAL A 22 -2.74 2.94 -9.03
C VAL A 22 -2.57 1.47 -9.41
N TRP A 23 -1.34 1.11 -9.74
CA TRP A 23 -0.87 -0.26 -9.69
C TRP A 23 -0.14 -0.51 -8.37
N VAL A 24 -0.39 -1.66 -7.76
CA VAL A 24 0.27 -2.07 -6.53
C VAL A 24 0.81 -3.49 -6.64
N TRP A 25 1.99 -3.73 -6.07
CA TRP A 25 2.52 -5.07 -5.85
C TRP A 25 2.13 -5.57 -4.46
N LEU A 26 1.48 -6.72 -4.41
CA LEU A 26 0.96 -7.35 -3.20
C LEU A 26 1.50 -8.77 -3.08
N VAL A 27 1.64 -9.24 -1.85
CA VAL A 27 1.99 -10.62 -1.54
C VAL A 27 0.78 -11.29 -0.91
N LEU A 28 0.17 -12.25 -1.59
CA LEU A 28 -0.86 -13.11 -1.03
C LEU A 28 -0.26 -14.46 -0.65
N ARG A 29 -0.61 -14.98 0.52
CA ARG A 29 -0.11 -16.29 0.99
C ARG A 29 -0.36 -17.42 -0.02
N GLU A 30 -1.48 -17.37 -0.72
CA GLU A 30 -1.92 -18.41 -1.66
C GLU A 30 -1.46 -18.18 -3.11
N ALA A 31 -1.25 -16.92 -3.51
CA ALA A 31 -0.95 -16.55 -4.89
C ALA A 31 0.49 -16.06 -5.13
N GLY A 32 1.26 -15.86 -4.06
CA GLY A 32 2.58 -15.23 -4.14
C GLY A 32 2.50 -13.74 -4.45
N ASP A 33 3.57 -13.21 -5.04
CA ASP A 33 3.68 -11.81 -5.44
C ASP A 33 2.88 -11.58 -6.71
N TYR A 34 2.00 -10.58 -6.70
CA TYR A 34 1.20 -10.22 -7.87
C TYR A 34 0.95 -8.72 -7.95
N ARG A 35 0.71 -8.25 -9.17
CA ARG A 35 0.35 -6.86 -9.46
C ARG A 35 -1.16 -6.72 -9.56
N ALA A 36 -1.72 -5.79 -8.79
CA ALA A 36 -3.15 -5.51 -8.79
C ALA A 36 -3.44 -4.07 -9.23
N LYS A 37 -4.60 -3.87 -9.87
CA LYS A 37 -5.22 -2.54 -9.94
C LYS A 37 -5.78 -2.23 -8.56
N ALA A 38 -5.51 -1.03 -8.07
CA ALA A 38 -5.97 -0.58 -6.77
C ALA A 38 -6.28 0.92 -6.82
N GLU A 39 -6.81 1.41 -5.71
CA GLU A 39 -7.00 2.83 -5.47
C GLU A 39 -6.21 3.24 -4.22
N ALA A 40 -5.38 4.27 -4.35
CA ALA A 40 -4.73 4.89 -3.20
C ALA A 40 -5.71 5.84 -2.50
N LEU A 41 -5.88 5.64 -1.20
CA LEU A 41 -6.85 6.36 -0.37
C LEU A 41 -6.18 7.35 0.60
N ALA A 42 -4.99 7.00 1.07
CA ALA A 42 -4.20 7.80 2.00
C ALA A 42 -2.71 7.43 1.89
N TRP A 43 -1.83 8.30 2.36
CA TRP A 43 -0.39 8.05 2.35
C TRP A 43 0.31 8.71 3.53
N THR A 44 1.43 8.12 3.93
CA THR A 44 2.46 8.72 4.77
C THR A 44 3.66 9.07 3.89
N ASN A 45 4.81 9.38 4.48
CA ASN A 45 6.04 9.60 3.71
C ASN A 45 6.54 8.34 3.00
N ASP A 46 6.14 7.17 3.47
CA ASP A 46 6.77 5.88 3.18
C ASP A 46 5.77 4.75 2.89
N GLN A 47 4.49 4.95 3.22
CA GLN A 47 3.45 3.95 3.00
C GLN A 47 2.21 4.56 2.34
N VAL A 48 1.45 3.75 1.63
CA VAL A 48 0.20 4.11 0.96
C VAL A 48 -0.87 3.12 1.37
N SER A 49 -2.02 3.63 1.82
CA SER A 49 -3.22 2.84 2.04
C SER A 49 -3.93 2.63 0.72
N VAL A 50 -4.12 1.38 0.32
CA VAL A 50 -4.77 1.02 -0.94
C VAL A 50 -5.99 0.15 -0.71
N ARG A 51 -7.00 0.35 -1.58
CA ARG A 51 -8.15 -0.54 -1.77
C ARG A 51 -7.95 -1.32 -3.05
N TYR A 52 -8.08 -2.64 -3.00
CA TYR A 52 -7.85 -3.52 -4.14
C TYR A 52 -8.90 -4.62 -4.21
N ILE A 53 -9.04 -5.23 -5.39
CA ILE A 53 -9.79 -6.46 -5.58
C ILE A 53 -8.79 -7.58 -5.82
N ASP A 54 -8.83 -8.63 -5.01
CA ASP A 54 -7.95 -9.79 -5.14
C ASP A 54 -8.34 -10.67 -6.33
N PRO A 55 -7.51 -11.67 -6.71
CA PRO A 55 -7.82 -12.57 -7.82
C PRO A 55 -9.10 -13.40 -7.65
N LEU A 56 -9.62 -13.53 -6.42
CA LEU A 56 -10.87 -14.21 -6.11
C LEU A 56 -12.08 -13.26 -6.08
N GLY A 57 -11.89 -11.99 -6.46
CA GLY A 57 -12.94 -10.99 -6.51
C GLY A 57 -13.28 -10.36 -5.16
N ARG A 58 -12.46 -10.57 -4.13
CA ARG A 58 -12.70 -10.02 -2.79
C ARG A 58 -12.07 -8.63 -2.66
N GLU A 59 -12.80 -7.71 -2.03
CA GLU A 59 -12.24 -6.40 -1.70
C GLU A 59 -11.33 -6.50 -0.47
N GLY A 60 -10.17 -5.85 -0.56
CA GLY A 60 -9.19 -5.76 0.51
C GLY A 60 -8.67 -4.34 0.69
N PHE A 61 -8.20 -4.07 1.92
CA PHE A 61 -7.53 -2.83 2.29
C PHE A 61 -6.19 -3.16 2.92
N VAL A 62 -5.13 -2.46 2.51
CA VAL A 62 -3.78 -2.72 3.04
C VAL A 62 -2.90 -1.48 2.94
N TRP A 63 -1.97 -1.34 3.88
CA TRP A 63 -0.86 -0.40 3.74
C TRP A 63 0.31 -1.09 3.07
N VAL A 64 0.81 -0.50 1.99
CA VAL A 64 2.00 -0.95 1.28
C VAL A 64 3.08 0.10 1.33
N TRP A 65 4.33 -0.29 1.16
CA TRP A 65 5.41 0.66 0.97
C TRP A 65 5.19 1.48 -0.29
N ALA A 66 5.54 2.77 -0.26
CA ALA A 66 5.33 3.67 -1.38
C ALA A 66 6.04 3.21 -2.66
N ASN A 67 7.16 2.49 -2.54
CA ASN A 67 7.88 1.89 -3.68
C ASN A 67 7.17 0.68 -4.31
N ALA A 68 6.17 0.10 -3.65
CA ALA A 68 5.32 -0.95 -4.20
C ALA A 68 4.14 -0.38 -5.02
N VAL A 69 3.99 0.94 -5.07
CA VAL A 69 2.90 1.65 -5.77
C VAL A 69 3.45 2.36 -6.99
N GLN A 70 2.71 2.27 -8.10
CA GLN A 70 2.99 3.00 -9.33
C GLN A 70 1.73 3.71 -9.80
N CYS A 71 1.83 5.01 -10.09
CA CYS A 71 0.75 5.72 -10.76
C CYS A 71 0.46 5.06 -12.12
N ARG A 72 -0.82 4.97 -12.46
CA ARG A 72 -1.28 4.34 -13.70
C ARG A 72 -1.08 5.23 -14.93
#